data_AF-A0A973FN30-F1
#
_entry.id   AF-A0A973FN30-F1
#
_cell.length_a   1.000
_cell.length_b   1.000
_cell.length_c   1.000
_cell.angle_alpha   90.00
_cell.angle_beta   90.00
_cell.angle_gamma   90.00
#
_symmetry.space_group_name_H-M   'P 1'
#
loop_
_entity.id
_entity.type
_entity.pdbx_description
1 polymer ?
#
loop_
_entity_poly.entity_id
_entity_poly.type
_entity_poly.pdbx_seq_one_letter_code
_entity_poly.pdbx_strand_id
1 'polypeptide(L)'
;MAHTGFKPEVNGFAFINSWKLDKGEKQQLRQQLSNSIGEASHSAAGGFGGLLGNQIGPQLDAWIDAALPDYYGMCGGMAFAAADHFIANKPLPRGEGRQDIPENNTPRGRALRDYLWQRQIQSLQLNGPQLLHWMIMLHLPLPFAGPGWLLSRTREEWAKLKEALDRGKPWPLCLIGSSLSPFNNHQVLATGYDDQGDQRGVIYVYDMNDPGKDQTIALDMRGSALAAIESVPNHERGPLQAFFCERYTPVELPVLPEE
;
A
#
# COMPACT_ATOMS: atom_id res chain seq x y z
N MET A 1 17.83 -11.62 -8.89
CA MET A 1 16.81 -12.56 -8.36
C MET A 1 17.12 -12.71 -6.89
N ALA A 2 16.21 -12.34 -6.01
CA ALA A 2 16.40 -12.45 -4.57
C ALA A 2 15.07 -12.73 -3.88
N HIS A 3 15.11 -13.61 -2.89
CA HIS A 3 14.01 -13.86 -1.98
C HIS A 3 14.47 -13.60 -0.55
N THR A 4 13.62 -12.94 0.20
CA THR A 4 13.80 -12.79 1.64
C THR A 4 13.43 -14.10 2.34
N GLY A 5 13.74 -14.22 3.63
CA GLY A 5 13.27 -15.35 4.45
C GLY A 5 11.78 -15.30 4.80
N PHE A 6 11.05 -14.28 4.36
CA PHE A 6 9.63 -14.09 4.69
C PHE A 6 8.78 -15.11 3.93
N LYS A 7 8.00 -15.90 4.68
CA LYS A 7 7.03 -16.86 4.16
C LYS A 7 5.61 -16.43 4.50
N PRO A 8 4.73 -16.10 3.55
CA PRO A 8 3.36 -15.65 3.83
C PRO A 8 2.58 -16.57 4.78
N GLU A 9 2.80 -17.88 4.69
CA GLU A 9 2.15 -18.90 5.50
C GLU A 9 2.71 -19.04 6.92
N VAL A 10 3.77 -18.32 7.28
CA VAL A 10 4.38 -18.32 8.63
C VAL A 10 4.46 -16.91 9.21
N ASN A 11 4.88 -15.95 8.39
CA ASN A 11 5.19 -14.58 8.77
C ASN A 11 4.09 -13.59 8.41
N GLY A 12 3.07 -14.00 7.65
CA GLY A 12 1.89 -13.19 7.34
C GLY A 12 0.70 -13.52 8.25
N PHE A 13 -0.23 -12.58 8.37
CA PHE A 13 -1.53 -12.86 9.01
C PHE A 13 -2.28 -13.92 8.21
N ALA A 14 -3.05 -14.75 8.92
CA ALA A 14 -3.90 -15.79 8.36
C ALA A 14 -5.35 -15.32 8.13
N PHE A 15 -5.76 -14.20 8.74
CA PHE A 15 -7.08 -13.60 8.57
C PHE A 15 -7.13 -12.61 7.41
N ILE A 16 -8.31 -12.45 6.82
CA ILE A 16 -8.54 -11.56 5.68
C ILE A 16 -8.53 -10.09 6.09
N ASN A 17 -8.12 -9.24 5.17
CA ASN A 17 -8.11 -7.80 5.34
C ASN A 17 -9.49 -7.16 5.04
N SER A 18 -10.44 -7.28 5.97
CA SER A 18 -11.76 -6.66 5.83
C SER A 18 -12.29 -6.16 7.17
N TRP A 19 -12.36 -4.84 7.32
CA TRP A 19 -12.65 -4.22 8.62
C TRP A 19 -13.81 -3.26 8.50
N LYS A 20 -14.80 -3.41 9.38
CA LYS A 20 -15.84 -2.41 9.54
C LYS A 20 -15.26 -1.21 10.29
N LEU A 21 -15.31 -0.05 9.66
CA LEU A 21 -14.85 1.19 10.30
C LEU A 21 -15.95 1.81 11.15
N ASP A 22 -15.58 2.28 12.33
CA ASP A 22 -16.44 3.16 13.12
C ASP A 22 -16.41 4.61 12.60
N LYS A 23 -17.23 5.48 13.19
CA LYS A 23 -17.33 6.88 12.76
C LYS A 23 -16.03 7.67 12.97
N GLY A 24 -15.34 7.42 14.09
CA GLY A 24 -14.08 8.10 14.42
C GLY A 24 -12.97 7.65 13.47
N GLU A 25 -12.91 6.37 13.14
CA GLU A 25 -11.95 5.81 12.21
C GLU A 25 -12.13 6.35 10.79
N LYS A 26 -13.37 6.43 10.30
CA LYS A 26 -13.66 7.06 9.00
C LYS A 26 -13.23 8.52 8.97
N GLN A 27 -13.52 9.27 10.04
CA GLN A 27 -13.13 10.67 10.15
C GLN A 27 -11.60 10.82 10.16
N GLN A 28 -10.90 9.97 10.92
CA GLN A 28 -9.44 9.99 10.98
C GLN A 28 -8.82 9.62 9.63
N LEU A 29 -9.34 8.59 8.97
CA LEU A 29 -8.90 8.16 7.65
C LEU A 29 -9.07 9.26 6.60
N ARG A 30 -10.25 9.88 6.56
CA ARG A 30 -10.52 11.06 5.72
C ARG A 30 -9.51 12.16 5.99
N GLN A 31 -9.37 12.56 7.25
CA GLN A 31 -8.49 13.65 7.66
C GLN A 31 -7.04 13.37 7.26
N GLN A 32 -6.60 12.12 7.37
CA GLN A 32 -5.24 11.75 7.03
C GLN A 32 -4.92 11.94 5.54
N LEU A 33 -5.84 11.59 4.65
CA LEU A 33 -5.68 11.87 3.22
C LEU A 33 -5.84 13.35 2.90
N SER A 34 -6.80 14.06 3.52
CA SER A 34 -6.96 15.51 3.33
C SER A 34 -5.69 16.28 3.73
N ASN A 35 -5.00 15.86 4.79
CA ASN A 35 -3.72 16.45 5.20
C ASN A 35 -2.61 16.29 4.15
N SER A 36 -2.73 15.27 3.29
CA SER A 36 -1.75 14.97 2.25
C SER A 36 -1.95 15.79 0.97
N ILE A 37 -3.13 16.42 0.80
CA ILE A 37 -3.51 17.17 -0.40
C ILE A 37 -2.52 18.30 -0.72
N GLY A 38 -2.09 19.06 0.30
CA GLY A 38 -1.22 20.21 0.11
C GLY A 38 0.13 19.82 -0.49
N GLU A 39 0.80 18.83 0.11
CA GLU A 39 2.11 18.33 -0.37
C GLU A 39 1.97 17.64 -1.74
N ALA A 40 0.91 16.86 -1.95
CA ALA A 40 0.65 16.20 -3.22
C ALA A 40 0.41 17.22 -4.36
N SER A 41 -0.40 18.25 -4.10
CA SER A 41 -0.70 19.32 -5.06
C SER A 41 0.55 20.13 -5.40
N HIS A 42 1.38 20.44 -4.39
CA HIS A 42 2.66 21.12 -4.60
C HIS A 42 3.61 20.28 -5.46
N SER A 43 3.72 18.98 -5.17
CA SER A 43 4.55 18.04 -5.93
C SER A 43 4.11 17.92 -7.38
N ALA A 44 2.79 17.85 -7.62
CA ALA A 44 2.22 17.73 -8.97
C ALA A 44 2.29 19.01 -9.79
N ALA A 45 2.16 20.18 -9.16
CA ALA A 45 2.20 21.46 -9.87
C ALA A 45 3.62 21.82 -10.37
N GLY A 46 4.66 21.23 -9.79
CA GLY A 46 6.06 21.47 -10.16
C GLY A 46 6.41 22.96 -10.15
N GLY A 47 7.14 23.42 -11.18
CA GLY A 47 7.50 24.84 -11.37
C GLY A 47 6.33 25.76 -11.79
N PHE A 48 5.11 25.24 -11.95
CA PHE A 48 3.93 25.98 -12.42
C PHE A 48 2.95 26.32 -11.27
N GLY A 49 3.45 26.34 -10.03
CA GLY A 49 2.73 26.22 -8.76
C GLY A 49 1.57 27.17 -8.44
N GLY A 50 1.37 28.26 -9.18
CA GLY A 50 0.33 29.26 -8.85
C GLY A 50 -1.05 28.96 -9.46
N LEU A 51 -1.11 28.59 -10.74
CA LEU A 51 -2.37 28.44 -11.48
C LEU A 51 -2.95 27.02 -11.39
N LEU A 52 -2.09 25.99 -11.45
CA LEU A 52 -2.51 24.60 -11.41
C LEU A 52 -2.87 24.14 -9.99
N GLY A 53 -2.14 24.62 -8.96
CA GLY A 53 -2.34 24.21 -7.57
C GLY A 53 -3.76 24.49 -7.04
N ASN A 54 -4.34 25.64 -7.41
CA ASN A 54 -5.67 26.06 -6.93
C ASN A 54 -6.83 25.20 -7.45
N GLN A 55 -6.63 24.43 -8.53
CA GLN A 55 -7.66 23.55 -9.10
C GLN A 55 -7.51 22.08 -8.68
N ILE A 56 -6.31 21.67 -8.25
CA ILE A 56 -6.00 20.28 -7.88
C ILE A 56 -6.59 19.94 -6.51
N GLY A 57 -6.37 20.80 -5.51
CA GLY A 57 -6.78 20.53 -4.13
C GLY A 57 -8.28 20.19 -3.97
N PRO A 58 -9.20 21.00 -4.50
CA PRO A 58 -10.64 20.71 -4.43
C PRO A 58 -11.05 19.41 -5.12
N GLN A 59 -10.38 19.00 -6.19
CA GLN A 59 -10.68 17.73 -6.88
C GLN A 59 -10.28 16.52 -6.02
N LEU A 60 -9.15 16.60 -5.32
CA LEU A 60 -8.71 15.53 -4.42
C LEU A 60 -9.64 15.39 -3.21
N ASP A 61 -10.07 16.51 -2.63
CA ASP A 61 -11.03 16.47 -1.51
C ASP A 61 -12.36 15.84 -1.96
N ALA A 62 -12.83 16.17 -3.18
CA ALA A 62 -14.00 15.53 -3.77
C ALA A 62 -13.82 14.02 -4.02
N TRP A 63 -12.65 13.58 -4.49
CA TRP A 63 -12.35 12.14 -4.65
C TRP A 63 -12.37 11.40 -3.33
N ILE A 64 -11.80 12.00 -2.27
CA ILE A 64 -11.81 11.44 -0.92
C ILE A 64 -13.25 11.35 -0.40
N ASP A 65 -14.02 12.42 -0.47
CA ASP A 65 -15.39 12.46 0.07
C ASP A 65 -16.34 11.50 -0.64
N ALA A 66 -16.23 11.39 -1.96
CA ALA A 66 -17.08 10.50 -2.75
C ALA A 66 -16.80 9.02 -2.51
N ALA A 67 -15.64 8.66 -1.93
CA ALA A 67 -15.16 7.30 -1.88
C ALA A 67 -14.93 6.76 -0.46
N LEU A 68 -15.30 7.50 0.59
CA LEU A 68 -15.15 7.04 1.97
C LEU A 68 -15.91 5.73 2.22
N PRO A 69 -15.21 4.63 2.58
CA PRO A 69 -15.83 3.33 2.62
C PRO A 69 -16.41 2.99 4.00
N ASP A 70 -17.45 2.14 4.02
CA ASP A 70 -17.98 1.54 5.25
C ASP A 70 -17.10 0.39 5.76
N TYR A 71 -16.52 -0.35 4.82
CA TYR A 71 -15.56 -1.42 5.06
C TYR A 71 -14.24 -1.05 4.41
N TYR A 72 -13.15 -1.14 5.16
CA TYR A 72 -11.83 -0.79 4.66
C TYR A 72 -10.82 -1.88 4.95
N GLY A 73 -9.90 -2.08 4.01
CA GLY A 73 -8.74 -2.93 4.24
C GLY A 73 -7.63 -2.15 4.94
N MET A 74 -7.24 -2.55 6.15
CA MET A 74 -6.01 -2.09 6.82
C MET A 74 -4.74 -2.69 6.18
N CYS A 75 -4.65 -2.67 4.85
CA CYS A 75 -3.58 -3.30 4.07
C CYS A 75 -2.20 -2.75 4.45
N GLY A 76 -2.06 -1.44 4.60
CA GLY A 76 -0.84 -0.79 5.06
C GLY A 76 -0.47 -1.16 6.49
N GLY A 77 -1.47 -1.19 7.37
CA GLY A 77 -1.28 -1.60 8.77
C GLY A 77 -0.77 -3.04 8.89
N MET A 78 -1.38 -3.95 8.13
CA MET A 78 -0.99 -5.36 8.11
C MET A 78 0.37 -5.59 7.43
N ALA A 79 0.67 -4.89 6.33
CA ALA A 79 1.98 -4.95 5.66
C ALA A 79 3.11 -4.44 6.57
N PHE A 80 2.89 -3.29 7.21
CA PHE A 80 3.85 -2.70 8.14
C PHE A 80 4.06 -3.58 9.36
N ALA A 81 2.99 -4.11 9.96
CA ALA A 81 3.09 -5.00 11.11
C ALA A 81 3.82 -6.32 10.77
N ALA A 82 3.51 -6.92 9.62
CA ALA A 82 4.21 -8.12 9.16
C ALA A 82 5.72 -7.86 8.96
N ALA A 83 6.08 -6.71 8.41
CA ALA A 83 7.48 -6.28 8.27
C ALA A 83 8.15 -6.03 9.64
N ASP A 84 7.46 -5.39 10.58
CA ASP A 84 7.97 -5.09 11.93
C ASP A 84 8.34 -6.40 12.65
N HIS A 85 7.42 -7.36 12.67
CA HIS A 85 7.62 -8.66 13.30
C HIS A 85 8.74 -9.47 12.64
N PHE A 86 8.80 -9.45 11.31
CA PHE A 86 9.86 -10.15 10.58
C PHE A 86 11.24 -9.58 10.89
N ILE A 87 11.39 -8.25 10.86
CA ILE A 87 12.65 -7.57 11.17
C ILE A 87 13.06 -7.79 12.63
N ALA A 88 12.11 -7.80 13.56
CA ALA A 88 12.36 -8.08 14.97
C ALA A 88 12.66 -9.58 15.25
N ASN A 89 12.53 -10.45 14.24
CA ASN A 89 12.59 -11.90 14.39
C ASN A 89 11.65 -12.41 15.51
N LYS A 90 10.41 -11.90 15.50
CA LYS A 90 9.36 -12.27 16.47
C LYS A 90 8.17 -12.89 15.74
N PRO A 91 7.49 -13.88 16.35
CA PRO A 91 6.26 -14.44 15.80
C PRO A 91 5.21 -13.34 15.61
N LEU A 92 4.53 -13.35 14.46
CA LEU A 92 3.37 -12.51 14.21
C LEU A 92 2.14 -13.10 14.94
N PRO A 93 1.28 -12.30 15.60
CA PRO A 93 -0.02 -12.73 16.09
C PRO A 93 -0.96 -12.95 14.90
N ARG A 94 -0.67 -14.00 14.12
CA ARG A 94 -1.21 -14.21 12.78
C ARG A 94 -2.69 -14.63 12.73
N GLY A 95 -3.25 -15.08 13.85
CA GLY A 95 -4.56 -15.73 13.90
C GLY A 95 -4.56 -17.16 13.36
N GLU A 96 -5.63 -17.89 13.61
CA GLU A 96 -5.77 -19.32 13.29
C GLU A 96 -6.34 -19.57 11.89
N GLY A 97 -6.95 -18.56 11.26
CA GLY A 97 -7.50 -18.71 9.92
C GLY A 97 -8.15 -17.45 9.36
N ARG A 98 -8.73 -17.60 8.16
CA ARG A 98 -9.25 -16.48 7.35
C ARG A 98 -10.27 -15.60 8.05
N GLN A 99 -11.08 -16.16 8.95
CA GLN A 99 -12.16 -15.46 9.64
C GLN A 99 -11.79 -15.04 11.07
N ASP A 100 -10.56 -15.30 11.49
CA ASP A 100 -10.05 -14.92 12.82
C ASP A 100 -9.60 -13.46 12.84
N ILE A 101 -10.51 -12.57 12.43
CA ILE A 101 -10.25 -11.13 12.36
C ILE A 101 -10.33 -10.56 13.78
N PRO A 102 -9.29 -9.87 14.29
CA PRO A 102 -9.27 -9.29 15.64
C PRO A 102 -10.48 -8.38 15.93
N GLU A 103 -11.34 -8.80 16.84
CA GLU A 103 -12.51 -8.02 17.25
C GLU A 103 -12.27 -7.21 18.53
N ASN A 104 -13.09 -6.18 18.74
CA ASN A 104 -13.08 -5.35 19.95
C ASN A 104 -13.76 -6.03 21.16
N ASN A 105 -13.98 -7.34 21.13
CA ASN A 105 -14.71 -8.09 22.14
C ASN A 105 -13.79 -8.76 23.19
N THR A 106 -12.49 -8.95 22.89
CA THR A 106 -11.47 -9.38 23.87
C THR A 106 -10.40 -8.29 24.06
N PRO A 107 -9.69 -8.26 25.21
CA PRO A 107 -8.57 -7.34 25.41
C PRO A 107 -7.48 -7.51 24.36
N ARG A 108 -7.20 -8.76 23.98
CA ARG A 108 -6.18 -9.11 22.99
C ARG A 108 -6.57 -8.71 21.58
N GLY A 109 -7.79 -9.02 21.16
CA GLY A 109 -8.33 -8.62 19.86
C GLY A 109 -8.32 -7.11 19.69
N ARG A 110 -8.77 -6.37 20.72
CA ARG A 110 -8.72 -4.90 20.75
C ARG A 110 -7.29 -4.37 20.58
N ALA A 111 -6.34 -4.85 21.37
CA ALA A 111 -4.96 -4.39 21.31
C ALA A 111 -4.30 -4.65 19.94
N LEU A 112 -4.56 -5.82 19.34
CA LEU A 112 -4.05 -6.14 18.01
C LEU A 112 -4.71 -5.26 16.93
N ARG A 113 -6.03 -5.06 17.00
CA ARG A 113 -6.73 -4.18 16.07
C ARG A 113 -6.23 -2.74 16.17
N ASP A 114 -6.04 -2.23 17.38
CA ASP A 114 -5.50 -0.89 17.63
C ASP A 114 -4.08 -0.74 17.05
N TYR A 115 -3.23 -1.75 17.21
CA TYR A 115 -1.89 -1.77 16.61
C TYR A 115 -1.96 -1.71 15.07
N LEU A 116 -2.80 -2.55 14.45
CA LEU A 116 -2.99 -2.55 13.00
C LEU A 116 -3.53 -1.21 12.49
N TRP A 117 -4.48 -0.61 13.20
CA TRP A 117 -5.03 0.70 12.85
C TRP A 117 -3.96 1.80 12.96
N GLN A 118 -3.17 1.82 14.04
CA GLN A 118 -2.08 2.77 14.20
C GLN A 118 -1.06 2.66 13.06
N ARG A 119 -0.69 1.44 12.67
CA ARG A 119 0.22 1.21 11.54
C ARG A 119 -0.41 1.59 10.20
N GLN A 120 -1.72 1.41 10.02
CA GLN A 120 -2.43 1.86 8.82
C GLN A 120 -2.43 3.39 8.70
N ILE A 121 -2.71 4.11 9.80
CA ILE A 121 -2.64 5.56 9.79
C ILE A 121 -1.20 6.04 9.54
N GLN A 122 -0.21 5.39 10.14
CA GLN A 122 1.20 5.72 9.92
C GLN A 122 1.65 5.46 8.47
N SER A 123 1.20 4.38 7.84
CA SER A 123 1.52 4.13 6.42
C SER A 123 0.97 5.25 5.54
N LEU A 124 -0.26 5.70 5.80
CA LEU A 124 -0.87 6.84 5.10
C LEU A 124 -0.23 8.18 5.46
N GLN A 125 0.26 8.38 6.68
CA GLN A 125 1.02 9.58 7.06
C GLN A 125 2.31 9.70 6.27
N LEU A 126 3.04 8.60 6.12
CA LEU A 126 4.32 8.60 5.44
C LEU A 126 4.18 8.63 3.92
N ASN A 127 3.09 8.06 3.38
CA ASN A 127 2.97 7.78 1.94
C ASN A 127 1.78 8.45 1.25
N GLY A 128 0.83 8.99 2.01
CA GLY A 128 -0.37 9.68 1.50
C GLY A 128 -0.04 10.78 0.49
N PRO A 129 0.96 11.65 0.72
CA PRO A 129 1.36 12.65 -0.26
C PRO A 129 1.80 12.05 -1.60
N GLN A 130 2.57 10.95 -1.56
CA GLN A 130 3.05 10.27 -2.76
C GLN A 130 1.93 9.53 -3.48
N LEU A 131 1.06 8.85 -2.74
CA LEU A 131 -0.16 8.22 -3.25
C LEU A 131 -1.00 9.23 -4.04
N LEU A 132 -1.38 10.35 -3.40
CA LEU A 132 -2.20 11.36 -4.06
C LEU A 132 -1.46 12.02 -5.22
N HIS A 133 -0.16 12.28 -5.09
CA HIS A 133 0.65 12.81 -6.20
C HIS A 133 0.60 11.90 -7.43
N TRP A 134 0.77 10.60 -7.25
CA TRP A 134 0.74 9.66 -8.37
C TRP A 134 -0.66 9.54 -8.99
N MET A 135 -1.71 9.62 -8.17
CA MET A 135 -3.09 9.70 -8.67
C MET A 135 -3.35 10.97 -9.47
N ILE A 136 -2.86 12.13 -9.02
CA ILE A 136 -2.94 13.39 -9.77
C ILE A 136 -2.26 13.22 -11.14
N MET A 137 -1.05 12.68 -11.13
CA MET A 137 -0.24 12.45 -12.33
C MET A 137 -0.82 11.35 -13.23
N LEU A 138 -1.77 10.56 -12.78
CA LEU A 138 -2.48 9.60 -13.63
C LEU A 138 -3.74 10.21 -14.24
N HIS A 139 -4.54 10.89 -13.41
CA HIS A 139 -5.94 11.18 -13.71
C HIS A 139 -6.20 12.60 -14.16
N LEU A 140 -5.37 13.57 -13.76
CA LEU A 140 -5.58 14.95 -14.18
C LEU A 140 -4.96 15.21 -15.56
N PRO A 141 -5.61 16.02 -16.41
CA PRO A 141 -5.17 16.29 -17.77
C PRO A 141 -3.97 17.27 -17.81
N LEU A 142 -2.86 16.88 -17.18
CA LEU A 142 -1.62 17.64 -17.18
C LEU A 142 -0.74 17.19 -18.36
N PRO A 143 -0.13 18.12 -19.12
CA PRO A 143 0.57 17.79 -20.37
C PRO A 143 1.85 16.94 -20.18
N PHE A 144 2.37 16.85 -18.95
CA PHE A 144 3.57 16.10 -18.58
C PHE A 144 3.26 14.87 -17.70
N ALA A 145 1.98 14.49 -17.63
CA ALA A 145 1.47 13.42 -16.80
C ALA A 145 0.97 12.23 -17.65
N GLY A 146 0.45 11.21 -16.98
CA GLY A 146 -0.16 10.03 -17.58
C GLY A 146 0.67 8.75 -17.40
N PRO A 147 0.25 7.65 -18.04
CA PRO A 147 0.83 6.32 -17.82
C PRO A 147 2.34 6.23 -18.08
N GLY A 148 2.86 6.99 -19.05
CA GLY A 148 4.30 7.01 -19.34
C GLY A 148 5.13 7.65 -18.22
N TRP A 149 4.59 8.69 -17.56
CA TRP A 149 5.22 9.29 -16.38
C TRP A 149 5.28 8.28 -15.23
N LEU A 150 4.16 7.61 -14.96
CA LEU A 150 4.09 6.56 -13.94
C LEU A 150 5.02 5.39 -14.22
N LEU A 151 5.11 4.95 -15.48
CA LEU A 151 6.04 3.88 -15.87
C LEU A 151 7.49 4.28 -15.60
N SER A 152 7.88 5.52 -15.89
CA SER A 152 9.22 6.02 -15.58
C SER A 152 9.50 5.96 -14.07
N ARG A 153 8.55 6.40 -13.24
CA ARG A 153 8.67 6.30 -11.78
C ARG A 153 8.69 4.86 -11.28
N THR A 154 7.86 4.00 -11.86
CA THR A 154 7.83 2.57 -11.52
C THR A 154 9.17 1.89 -11.78
N ARG A 155 9.89 2.26 -12.86
CA ARG A 155 11.26 1.75 -13.11
C ARG A 155 12.27 2.19 -12.05
N GLU A 156 12.16 3.43 -11.57
CA GLU A 156 12.97 3.92 -10.44
C GLU A 156 12.67 3.14 -9.16
N GLU A 157 11.38 2.93 -8.86
CA GLU A 157 10.92 2.17 -7.69
C GLU A 157 11.26 0.68 -7.78
N TRP A 158 11.29 0.10 -8.98
CA TRP A 158 11.76 -1.25 -9.22
C TRP A 158 13.23 -1.42 -8.82
N ALA A 159 14.10 -0.46 -9.18
CA ALA A 159 15.50 -0.49 -8.77
C ALA A 159 15.64 -0.43 -7.23
N LYS A 160 14.92 0.48 -6.58
CA LYS A 160 14.90 0.61 -5.10
C LYS A 160 14.40 -0.67 -4.42
N LEU A 161 13.35 -1.29 -4.97
CA LEU A 161 12.80 -2.52 -4.45
C LEU A 161 13.83 -3.65 -4.48
N LYS A 162 14.51 -3.83 -5.61
CA LYS A 162 15.56 -4.84 -5.75
C LYS A 162 16.66 -4.65 -4.72
N GLU A 163 17.13 -3.42 -4.51
CA GLU A 163 18.13 -3.12 -3.48
C GLU A 163 17.67 -3.49 -2.07
N ALA A 164 16.40 -3.26 -1.73
CA ALA A 164 15.85 -3.65 -0.43
C ALA A 164 15.81 -5.18 -0.26
N LEU A 165 15.31 -5.88 -1.28
CA LEU A 165 15.17 -7.33 -1.27
C LEU A 165 16.51 -8.08 -1.34
N ASP A 166 17.49 -7.55 -2.07
CA ASP A 166 18.86 -8.08 -2.12
C ASP A 166 19.54 -8.04 -0.74
N ARG A 167 19.09 -7.14 0.16
CA ARG A 167 19.52 -7.09 1.57
C ARG A 167 18.71 -7.99 2.49
N GLY A 168 17.86 -8.86 1.95
CA GLY A 168 17.01 -9.78 2.71
C GLY A 168 15.88 -9.11 3.48
N LYS A 169 15.53 -7.87 3.14
CA LYS A 169 14.47 -7.10 3.83
C LYS A 169 13.18 -7.11 3.00
N PRO A 170 12.08 -7.73 3.48
CA PRO A 170 10.78 -7.54 2.85
C PRO A 170 10.39 -6.06 2.95
N TRP A 171 9.72 -5.54 1.93
CA TRP A 171 9.48 -4.10 1.82
C TRP A 171 8.02 -3.78 1.44
N PRO A 172 7.34 -2.89 2.17
CA PRO A 172 5.97 -2.52 1.83
C PRO A 172 5.91 -1.75 0.51
N LEU A 173 4.91 -2.07 -0.31
CA LEU A 173 4.63 -1.43 -1.59
C LEU A 173 3.23 -0.82 -1.57
N CYS A 174 3.09 0.36 -2.15
CA CYS A 174 1.80 0.90 -2.55
C CYS A 174 1.57 0.59 -4.04
N LEU A 175 0.42 0.02 -4.36
CA LEU A 175 0.00 -0.40 -5.69
C LEU A 175 -1.09 0.55 -6.20
N ILE A 176 -0.77 1.32 -7.24
CA ILE A 176 -1.68 2.29 -7.86
C ILE A 176 -2.43 1.65 -9.02
N GLY A 177 -3.76 1.69 -9.02
CA GLY A 177 -4.56 1.28 -10.18
C GLY A 177 -5.26 2.45 -10.86
N SER A 178 -6.32 2.14 -11.61
CA SER A 178 -7.02 3.10 -12.47
C SER A 178 -8.24 3.76 -11.81
N SER A 179 -8.55 3.42 -10.56
CA SER A 179 -9.65 4.04 -9.82
C SER A 179 -9.33 5.46 -9.37
N LEU A 180 -10.33 6.35 -9.42
CA LEU A 180 -10.26 7.69 -8.84
C LEU A 180 -10.37 7.67 -7.30
N SER A 181 -10.81 6.56 -6.71
CA SER A 181 -10.86 6.41 -5.25
C SER A 181 -9.46 6.16 -4.70
N PRO A 182 -8.94 7.02 -3.80
CA PRO A 182 -7.67 6.76 -3.15
C PRO A 182 -7.71 5.51 -2.28
N PHE A 183 -8.90 5.14 -1.78
CA PHE A 183 -9.11 3.98 -0.92
C PHE A 183 -9.10 2.64 -1.64
N ASN A 184 -9.24 2.64 -2.97
CA ASN A 184 -9.18 1.40 -3.74
C ASN A 184 -7.73 1.01 -4.05
N ASN A 185 -6.78 1.95 -3.97
CA ASN A 185 -5.36 1.62 -4.07
C ASN A 185 -4.95 0.69 -2.92
N HIS A 186 -3.96 -0.16 -3.17
CA HIS A 186 -3.68 -1.30 -2.31
C HIS A 186 -2.26 -1.25 -1.76
N GLN A 187 -2.03 -1.83 -0.59
CA GLN A 187 -0.71 -1.98 0.00
C GLN A 187 -0.40 -3.46 0.19
N VAL A 188 0.80 -3.88 -0.20
CA VAL A 188 1.27 -5.26 -0.07
C VAL A 188 2.68 -5.28 0.50
N LEU A 189 3.16 -6.44 0.93
CA LEU A 189 4.55 -6.61 1.36
C LEU A 189 5.31 -7.40 0.31
N ALA A 190 6.30 -6.80 -0.34
CA ALA A 190 7.17 -7.52 -1.26
C ALA A 190 8.17 -8.38 -0.49
N THR A 191 8.30 -9.64 -0.90
CA THR A 191 9.10 -10.67 -0.22
C THR A 191 10.20 -11.24 -1.10
N GLY A 192 10.17 -10.96 -2.40
CA GLY A 192 11.20 -11.39 -3.35
C GLY A 192 10.94 -10.85 -4.75
N TYR A 193 11.88 -11.11 -5.64
CA TYR A 193 11.76 -10.73 -7.04
C TYR A 193 12.56 -11.61 -8.00
N ASP A 194 12.02 -11.77 -9.21
CA ASP A 194 12.75 -12.20 -10.40
C ASP A 194 12.88 -11.05 -11.38
N ASP A 195 14.07 -10.88 -11.98
CA ASP A 195 14.35 -9.88 -12.98
C ASP A 195 14.90 -10.56 -14.23
N GLN A 196 14.23 -10.38 -15.36
CA GLN A 196 14.61 -10.97 -16.64
C GLN A 196 15.69 -10.15 -17.36
N GLY A 197 16.09 -8.99 -16.82
CA GLY A 197 17.12 -8.12 -17.38
C GLY A 197 16.68 -7.29 -18.59
N ASP A 198 15.44 -7.46 -19.04
CA ASP A 198 14.86 -6.78 -20.22
C ASP A 198 13.65 -5.91 -19.87
N GLN A 199 13.60 -5.40 -18.63
CA GLN A 199 12.48 -4.64 -18.05
C GLN A 199 11.20 -5.47 -17.83
N ARG A 200 11.29 -6.80 -17.88
CA ARG A 200 10.29 -7.69 -17.31
C ARG A 200 10.77 -8.22 -15.97
N GLY A 201 9.82 -8.43 -15.06
CA GLY A 201 10.11 -8.99 -13.74
C GLY A 201 8.88 -9.58 -13.09
N VAL A 202 9.10 -10.25 -11.97
CA VAL A 202 8.05 -10.74 -11.08
C VAL A 202 8.37 -10.25 -9.68
N ILE A 203 7.38 -9.68 -8.99
CA ILE A 203 7.45 -9.41 -7.57
C ILE A 203 6.73 -10.54 -6.85
N TYR A 204 7.37 -11.16 -5.88
CA TYR A 204 6.73 -12.03 -4.91
C TYR A 204 6.21 -11.17 -3.76
N VAL A 205 4.95 -11.37 -3.38
CA VAL A 205 4.26 -10.55 -2.39
C VAL A 205 3.53 -11.41 -1.37
N TYR A 206 3.44 -10.88 -0.15
CA TYR A 206 2.37 -11.18 0.78
C TYR A 206 1.27 -10.14 0.56
N ASP A 207 0.09 -10.57 0.11
CA ASP A 207 -1.11 -9.74 -0.03
C ASP A 207 -2.20 -10.24 0.94
N MET A 208 -2.53 -9.36 1.88
CA MET A 208 -3.41 -9.61 3.03
C MET A 208 -4.87 -9.79 2.64
N ASN A 209 -5.27 -9.43 1.41
CA ASN A 209 -6.60 -9.71 0.92
C ASN A 209 -6.82 -11.22 0.65
N ASP A 210 -5.73 -11.97 0.45
CA ASP A 210 -5.81 -13.42 0.24
C ASP A 210 -4.66 -14.16 0.96
N PRO A 211 -4.70 -14.19 2.30
CA PRO A 211 -3.58 -14.55 3.16
C PRO A 211 -3.15 -16.02 3.07
N GLY A 212 -1.93 -16.27 3.56
CA GLY A 212 -1.42 -17.62 3.85
C GLY A 212 -0.86 -18.39 2.66
N LYS A 213 -0.53 -17.70 1.55
CA LYS A 213 0.06 -18.32 0.37
C LYS A 213 0.97 -17.34 -0.38
N ASP A 214 1.85 -17.90 -1.20
CA ASP A 214 2.66 -17.11 -2.13
C ASP A 214 1.79 -16.48 -3.22
N GLN A 215 2.06 -15.21 -3.48
CA GLN A 215 1.38 -14.42 -4.50
C GLN A 215 2.41 -13.65 -5.31
N THR A 216 2.07 -13.33 -6.55
CA THR A 216 2.97 -12.66 -7.49
C THR A 216 2.31 -11.52 -8.24
N ILE A 217 3.14 -10.56 -8.64
CA ILE A 217 2.84 -9.52 -9.63
C ILE A 217 3.87 -9.63 -10.75
N ALA A 218 3.44 -10.10 -11.93
CA ALA A 218 4.27 -10.09 -13.12
C ALA A 218 4.22 -8.69 -13.76
N LEU A 219 5.37 -8.16 -14.17
CA LEU A 219 5.55 -6.82 -14.71
C LEU A 219 6.16 -6.89 -16.11
N ASP A 220 5.64 -6.09 -17.02
CA ASP A 220 6.27 -5.74 -18.29
C ASP A 220 6.33 -4.22 -18.41
N MET A 221 7.54 -3.68 -18.26
CA MET A 221 7.81 -2.25 -18.30
C MET A 221 8.37 -1.80 -19.66
N ARG A 222 8.31 -2.60 -20.72
CA ARG A 222 8.92 -2.25 -22.03
C ARG A 222 8.07 -1.29 -22.86
N GLY A 223 6.77 -1.23 -22.59
CA GLY A 223 5.81 -0.42 -23.33
C GLY A 223 5.84 1.08 -22.99
N SER A 224 4.77 1.78 -23.39
CA SER A 224 4.50 3.18 -23.03
C SER A 224 3.75 3.34 -21.70
N ALA A 225 3.26 2.24 -21.13
CA ALA A 225 2.60 2.13 -19.83
C ALA A 225 3.02 0.79 -19.18
N LEU A 226 2.82 0.66 -17.87
CA LEU A 226 3.00 -0.61 -17.19
C LEU A 226 1.94 -1.61 -17.66
N ALA A 227 2.38 -2.79 -18.09
CA ALA A 227 1.51 -3.96 -18.16
C ALA A 227 1.84 -4.88 -16.99
N ALA A 228 0.81 -5.33 -16.27
CA ALA A 228 1.01 -6.19 -15.13
C ALA A 228 -0.11 -7.23 -14.97
N ILE A 229 0.25 -8.38 -14.40
CA ILE A 229 -0.67 -9.46 -14.08
C ILE A 229 -0.48 -9.82 -12.62
N GLU A 230 -1.53 -9.63 -11.83
CA GLU A 230 -1.56 -9.98 -10.42
C GLU A 230 -2.20 -11.36 -10.26
N SER A 231 -1.59 -12.21 -9.45
CA SER A 231 -2.19 -13.49 -9.04
C SER A 231 -3.48 -13.32 -8.23
N VAL A 232 -3.62 -12.18 -7.55
CA VAL A 232 -4.81 -11.78 -6.79
C VAL A 232 -5.17 -10.34 -7.19
N PRO A 233 -5.96 -10.15 -8.25
CA PRO A 233 -6.32 -8.82 -8.73
C PRO A 233 -7.35 -8.15 -7.82
N ASN A 234 -7.24 -6.83 -7.68
CA ASN A 234 -8.26 -6.01 -7.01
C ASN A 234 -9.17 -5.35 -8.07
N HIS A 235 -10.42 -5.82 -8.16
CA HIS A 235 -11.40 -5.31 -9.13
C HIS A 235 -11.81 -3.86 -8.91
N GLU A 236 -11.95 -3.41 -7.66
CA GLU A 236 -12.35 -2.03 -7.34
C GLU A 236 -11.26 -1.02 -7.68
N ARG A 237 -10.00 -1.44 -7.55
CA ARG A 237 -8.83 -0.64 -7.94
C ARG A 237 -8.65 -0.56 -9.46
N GLY A 238 -9.11 -1.59 -10.16
CA GLY A 238 -8.80 -1.78 -11.58
C GLY A 238 -7.36 -2.26 -11.81
N PRO A 239 -6.92 -2.33 -13.08
CA PRO A 239 -5.58 -2.80 -13.44
C PRO A 239 -4.47 -1.95 -12.82
N LEU A 240 -3.41 -2.61 -12.34
CA LEU A 240 -2.19 -1.97 -11.83
C LEU A 240 -1.60 -1.02 -12.89
N GLN A 241 -1.47 0.25 -12.53
CA GLN A 241 -0.87 1.30 -13.36
C GLN A 241 0.56 1.62 -12.94
N ALA A 242 0.87 1.47 -11.65
CA ALA A 242 2.18 1.76 -11.09
C ALA A 242 2.34 1.16 -9.69
N PHE A 243 3.57 1.09 -9.18
CA PHE A 243 3.81 0.85 -7.76
C PHE A 243 4.97 1.72 -7.26
N PHE A 244 5.02 1.96 -5.95
CA PHE A 244 6.19 2.53 -5.29
C PHE A 244 6.56 1.82 -3.99
N CYS A 245 7.84 1.85 -3.65
CA CYS A 245 8.33 1.42 -2.35
C CYS A 245 7.86 2.42 -1.30
N GLU A 246 7.08 1.96 -0.33
CA GLU A 246 6.60 2.85 0.72
C GLU A 246 7.76 3.31 1.60
N ARG A 247 7.69 4.56 2.05
CA ARG A 247 8.45 5.03 3.21
C ARG A 247 7.99 4.22 4.41
N TYR A 248 8.91 3.47 4.98
CA TYR A 248 8.66 2.52 6.05
C TYR A 248 9.78 2.62 7.08
N THR A 249 9.37 2.66 8.35
CA THR A 249 10.25 2.59 9.51
C THR A 249 9.70 1.53 10.46
N PRO A 250 10.51 0.54 10.87
CA PRO A 250 10.11 -0.42 11.89
C PRO A 250 9.78 0.27 13.21
N VAL A 251 8.78 -0.25 13.92
CA VAL A 251 8.45 0.20 15.28
C VAL A 251 8.64 -0.91 16.29
N GLU A 252 8.72 -0.55 17.57
CA GLU A 252 8.68 -1.53 18.66
C GLU A 252 7.33 -2.27 18.65
N LEU A 253 7.39 -3.58 18.88
CA LEU A 253 6.19 -4.43 18.86
C LEU A 253 5.35 -4.19 20.12
N PRO A 254 4.01 -4.11 20.00
CA PRO A 254 3.17 -3.97 21.16
C PRO A 254 3.21 -5.23 22.03
N VAL A 255 3.04 -5.05 23.34
CA VAL A 255 2.70 -6.15 24.24
C VAL A 255 1.21 -6.41 24.12
N LEU A 256 0.85 -7.56 23.54
CA LEU A 256 -0.55 -7.99 23.49
C LEU A 256 -0.91 -8.66 24.81
N PRO A 257 -2.08 -8.33 25.41
CA PRO A 257 -2.56 -9.05 26.58
C PRO A 257 -2.90 -10.51 26.23
N GLU A 258 -3.04 -11.34 27.26
CA GLU A 258 -3.63 -12.67 27.15
C GLU A 258 -5.13 -12.56 26.80
N GLU A 259 -5.72 -13.65 26.30
CA GLU A 259 -7.17 -13.73 26.02
C GLU A 259 -8.01 -13.67 27.30
#